data_AF-A0A534R9R5-F1
#
_entry.id   AF-A0A534R9R5-F1
#
_cell.length_a   1.000
_cell.length_b   1.000
_cell.length_c   1.000
_cell.angle_alpha   90.00
_cell.angle_beta   90.00
_cell.angle_gamma   90.00
#
_symmetry.space_group_name_H-M   'P 1'
#
loop_
_entity.id
_entity.type
_entity.pdbx_description
1 polymer ?
#
loop_
_entity_poly.entity_id
_entity_poly.type
_entity_poly.pdbx_seq_one_letter_code
_entity_poly.pdbx_strand_id
1 'polypeptide(L)' 'MMVKFLVSCRACQRPVMLTARISDPELAELREHLRTAHPAMRLPPSPGVEETLQYFRVEPESGLHEAA' A
#
# COMPACT_ATOMS: atom_id res chain seq x y z
N MET A 1 -19.97 4.22 9.75
CA MET A 1 -18.50 4.29 9.96
C MET A 1 -17.83 3.75 8.70
N MET A 2 -16.94 4.51 8.06
CA MET A 2 -16.18 4.02 6.91
C MET A 2 -14.94 3.29 7.43
N VAL A 3 -14.75 2.03 7.05
CA VAL A 3 -13.54 1.26 7.36
C VAL A 3 -12.40 1.86 6.56
N LYS A 4 -11.31 2.21 7.23
CA LYS A 4 -10.05 2.61 6.57
C LYS A 4 -9.15 1.39 6.46
N PHE A 5 -8.28 1.40 5.46
CA PHE A 5 -7.29 0.39 5.22
C PHE A 5 -5.90 1.01 5.34
N LEU A 6 -5.08 0.43 6.22
CA LEU A 6 -3.66 0.72 6.30
C LEU A 6 -2.95 -0.06 5.19
N VAL A 7 -2.23 0.67 4.35
CA VAL A 7 -1.42 0.10 3.27
C VAL A 7 0.05 0.22 3.65
N SER A 8 0.69 -0.91 3.87
CA SER A 8 2.09 -1.01 4.28
C SER A 8 2.93 -1.66 3.19
N CYS A 9 4.12 -1.13 2.92
CA CYS A 9 5.04 -1.71 1.94
C CYS A 9 5.64 -3.00 2.47
N ARG A 10 5.60 -4.10 1.71
CA ARG A 10 6.18 -5.38 2.13
C ARG A 10 7.71 -5.36 2.16
N ALA A 11 8.34 -4.50 1.38
CA ALA A 11 9.79 -4.45 1.23
C ALA A 11 10.49 -3.68 2.36
N CYS A 12 9.95 -2.53 2.78
CA CYS A 12 10.47 -1.78 3.93
C CYS A 12 9.64 -1.96 5.22
N GLN A 13 8.50 -2.65 5.15
CA GLN A 13 7.57 -2.86 6.27
C GLN A 13 7.03 -1.54 6.87
N ARG A 14 7.09 -0.44 6.11
CA ARG A 14 6.59 0.87 6.57
C ARG A 14 5.16 1.11 6.10
N PRO A 15 4.32 1.72 6.95
CA PRO A 15 3.02 2.21 6.50
C PRO A 15 3.25 3.33 5.48
N VAL A 16 2.62 3.20 4.32
CA VAL A 16 2.74 4.17 3.21
C VAL A 16 1.54 5.11 3.22
N MET A 17 0.34 4.57 3.39
CA MET A 17 -0.87 5.38 3.45
C MET A 17 -1.99 4.71 4.24
N LEU A 18 -2.97 5.52 4.62
CA LEU A 18 -4.22 5.09 5.19
C LEU A 18 -5.36 5.62 4.30
N THR A 19 -6.13 4.72 3.68
CA THR A 19 -7.19 5.11 2.75
C THR A 19 -8.46 4.29 2.96
N ALA A 20 -9.62 4.89 2.72
CA ALA A 20 -10.90 4.16 2.70
C ALA A 20 -11.09 3.34 1.41
N ARG A 21 -10.40 3.71 0.32
CA ARG A 21 -10.48 3.03 -0.97
C ARG A 21 -9.20 3.27 -1.77
N ILE A 22 -8.69 2.23 -2.43
CA ILE A 22 -7.57 2.36 -3.36
C ILE A 22 -8.12 2.70 -4.75
N SER A 23 -7.78 3.88 -5.26
CA SER A 23 -8.10 4.36 -6.61
C SER A 23 -6.81 4.79 -7.32
N ASP A 24 -6.91 5.34 -8.54
CA ASP A 24 -5.76 5.82 -9.32
C ASP A 24 -4.79 6.76 -8.56
N PRO A 25 -5.24 7.77 -7.78
CA PRO A 25 -4.31 8.63 -7.04
C PRO A 25 -3.54 7.85 -5.96
N GLU A 26 -4.21 6.97 -5.21
CA GLU A 26 -3.54 6.12 -4.22
C GLU A 26 -2.54 5.16 -4.88
N LEU A 27 -2.89 4.58 -6.04
CA LEU A 27 -1.97 3.72 -6.78
C LEU A 27 -0.74 4.49 -7.27
N ALA A 28 -0.88 5.75 -7.66
CA ALA A 28 0.25 6.59 -8.07
C ALA A 28 1.24 6.81 -6.91
N GLU A 29 0.74 7.13 -5.71
CA GLU A 29 1.53 7.29 -4.49
C GLU A 29 2.27 5.99 -4.12
N LEU A 30 1.58 4.84 -4.17
CA LEU A 30 2.20 3.53 -3.92
C LEU A 30 3.33 3.24 -4.92
N ARG A 31 3.11 3.51 -6.20
CA ARG A 31 4.15 3.33 -7.24
C ARG A 31 5.32 4.29 -7.05
N GLU A 32 5.06 5.52 -6.62
CA GLU A 32 6.12 6.47 -6.28
C GLU A 32 6.94 6.02 -5.08
N HIS A 33 6.30 5.51 -4.03
CA HIS A 33 6.99 4.91 -2.89
C HIS A 33 7.95 3.80 -3.33
N LEU A 34 7.51 2.87 -4.18
CA LEU A 34 8.41 1.79 -4.62
C LEU A 34 9.58 2.32 -5.47
N ARG A 35 9.34 3.31 -6.34
CA ARG A 35 10.41 3.92 -7.15
C ARG A 35 11.44 4.68 -6.30
N THR A 36 11.01 5.35 -5.24
CA THR A 36 11.86 6.18 -4.37
C THR A 36 12.56 5.36 -3.28
N ALA A 37 11.80 4.52 -2.56
CA ALA A 37 12.32 3.73 -1.44
C ALA A 37 12.98 2.41 -1.89
N HIS A 38 12.60 1.88 -3.06
CA HIS A 38 13.08 0.60 -3.59
C HIS A 38 13.56 0.71 -5.05
N PRO A 39 14.55 1.56 -5.36
CA PRO A 39 15.00 1.79 -6.74
C PRO A 39 15.61 0.53 -7.40
N ALA A 40 16.04 -0.46 -6.61
CA ALA A 40 16.52 -1.74 -7.12
C ALA A 40 15.39 -2.69 -7.56
N MET A 41 14.14 -2.41 -7.18
CA MET A 41 12.99 -3.23 -7.53
C MET A 41 12.55 -2.91 -8.95
N ARG A 42 12.70 -3.87 -9.86
CA ARG A 42 12.27 -3.71 -11.27
C ARG A 42 10.76 -3.77 -11.36
N LEU A 43 10.12 -2.62 -11.23
CA LEU A 43 8.71 -2.47 -11.56
C LEU A 43 8.57 -2.35 -13.07
N PRO A 44 7.52 -2.96 -13.66
CA PRO A 44 7.17 -2.65 -15.04
C PRO A 44 6.82 -1.15 -15.17
N PRO A 45 6.94 -0.56 -16.38
CA PRO A 45 6.69 0.87 -16.59
C PRO A 45 5.25 1.29 -16.26
N SER A 46 4.28 0.37 -16.41
CA SER A 46 2.88 0.57 -16.07
C SER A 46 2.34 -0.67 -15.34
N PRO A 47 2.62 -0.84 -14.04
CA PRO A 47 2.10 -1.97 -13.28
C PRO A 47 0.58 -1.81 -13.15
N GLY A 48 -0.17 -2.89 -13.38
CA GLY A 48 -1.60 -2.92 -13.10
C GLY A 48 -1.92 -2.70 -11.61
N VAL A 49 -3.20 -2.66 -11.28
CA VAL A 49 -3.65 -2.55 -9.87
C VAL A 49 -3.13 -3.73 -9.07
N GLU A 50 -3.34 -4.96 -9.55
CA GLU A 50 -2.93 -6.20 -8.87
C GLU A 50 -1.41 -6.29 -8.71
N GLU A 51 -0.64 -5.99 -9.76
CA GLU A 51 0.82 -5.96 -9.71
C GLU A 51 1.35 -4.89 -8.75
N THR A 52 0.68 -3.75 -8.62
CA THR A 52 1.07 -2.74 -7.63
C THR A 52 0.81 -3.28 -6.23
N LEU A 53 -0.41 -3.78 -5.98
CA LEU A 53 -0.85 -4.23 -4.67
C LEU A 53 -0.10 -5.46 -4.14
N GLN A 54 0.49 -6.29 -5.01
CA GLN A 54 1.27 -7.45 -4.58
C GLN A 54 2.49 -7.07 -3.70
N TYR A 55 3.01 -5.84 -3.86
CA TYR A 55 4.13 -5.31 -3.07
C TYR A 55 3.69 -4.65 -1.77
N PHE A 56 2.38 -4.56 -1.53
CA PHE A 56 1.80 -3.96 -0.34
C PHE A 56 0.98 -4.97 0.46
N ARG A 57 0.84 -4.67 1.74
CA ARG A 57 -0.06 -5.33 2.67
C ARG A 57 -1.18 -4.34 2.98
N VAL A 58 -2.41 -4.76 2.78
CA VAL A 58 -3.60 -3.96 3.03
C VAL A 58 -4.32 -4.58 4.21
N GLU A 59 -4.41 -3.85 5.32
CA GLU A 59 -5.03 -4.30 6.56
C GLU A 59 -6.12 -3.31 6.96
N PRO A 60 -7.31 -3.75 7.40
CA PRO A 60 -8.30 -2.83 7.93
C PRO A 60 -7.74 -2.16 9.20
N GLU A 61 -8.02 -0.86 9.36
CA GLU A 61 -7.70 -0.10 10.59
C GLU A 61 -8.50 -0.62 11.80
N SER A 62 -9.54 -1.44 11.56
CA SER A 62 -10.21 -2.23 12.61
C SER A 62 -9.29 -3.36 13.11
N GLY A 63 -8.42 -3.04 14.07
CA GLY A 63 -7.62 -4.08 14.74
C GLY A 63 -6.61 -3.67 15.82
N LEU A 64 -6.46 -2.38 16.20
CA LEU A 64 -5.72 -1.98 17.42
C LEU A 64 -6.59 -1.95 18.70
N HIS A 65 -7.77 -2.56 18.63
CA HIS A 65 -8.64 -3.01 19.70
C HIS A 65 -9.20 -4.31 19.11
N GLU A 66 -8.83 -5.52 19.49
CA GLU A 66 -8.92 -6.15 20.80
C GLU A 66 -7.90 -7.29 20.86
N ALA A 67 -6.83 -7.14 21.64
CA ALA A 67 -6.09 -8.28 22.19
C ALA A 67 -6.40 -8.30 23.69
N ALA A 68 -7.44 -9.06 24.03
CA ALA A 68 -7.76 -9.49 25.39
C ALA A 68 -6.80 -10.61 25.81
#